data_AF-A0A925NX78-F1
#
_entry.id   AF-A0A925NX78-F1
#
_cell.length_a   1.000
_cell.length_b   1.000
_cell.length_c   1.000
_cell.angle_alpha   90.00
_cell.angle_beta   90.00
_cell.angle_gamma   90.00
#
_symmetry.space_group_name_H-M   'P 1'
#
loop_
_entity.id
_entity.type
_entity.pdbx_description
1 polymer ?
#
loop_
_entity_poly.entity_id
_entity_poly.type
_entity_poly.pdbx_seq_one_letter_code
_entity_poly.pdbx_strand_id
1 'polypeptide(L)'
;MVRAYDERVKQVAIGVSLLIVLTVVVSGTLLGWRLLPGMLGEWVGTMIGIATTPFFMEASFAILGLITVISINLWRQHKDGDEFVYLEQVAGPGVPANLPE
;
A
#
# COMPACT_ATOMS: atom_id res chain seq x y z
N MET A 1 -12.55 -6.93 -23.92
CA MET A 1 -12.00 -7.99 -23.04
C MET A 1 -10.49 -8.17 -23.19
N VAL A 2 -9.92 -8.23 -24.39
CA VAL A 2 -8.46 -8.40 -24.62
C VAL A 2 -7.60 -7.36 -23.87
N ARG A 3 -7.94 -6.07 -23.97
CA ARG A 3 -7.18 -4.97 -23.33
C ARG A 3 -7.09 -5.05 -21.80
N ALA A 4 -8.12 -5.59 -21.14
CA ALA A 4 -8.15 -5.72 -19.68
C ALA A 4 -7.37 -6.95 -19.18
N TYR A 5 -7.19 -7.96 -20.03
CA TYR A 5 -6.34 -9.11 -19.77
C TYR A 5 -4.86 -8.68 -19.80
N ASP A 6 -4.45 -7.92 -20.82
CA ASP A 6 -3.07 -7.45 -20.97
C ASP A 6 -2.62 -6.55 -19.80
N GLU A 7 -3.50 -5.68 -19.30
CA GLU A 7 -3.15 -4.79 -18.17
C GLU A 7 -2.94 -5.56 -16.86
N ARG A 8 -3.75 -6.59 -16.61
CA ARG A 8 -3.58 -7.47 -15.43
C ARG A 8 -2.28 -8.28 -15.52
N VAL A 9 -1.97 -8.81 -16.70
CA VAL A 9 -0.71 -9.53 -16.95
C VAL A 9 0.48 -8.61 -16.74
N LYS A 10 0.40 -7.37 -17.22
CA LYS A 10 1.45 -6.36 -17.02
C LYS A 10 1.64 -6.01 -15.53
N GLN A 11 0.56 -5.84 -14.77
CA GLN A 11 0.63 -5.58 -13.32
C GLN A 11 1.30 -6.74 -12.59
N VAL A 12 0.91 -7.99 -12.91
CA VAL A 12 1.54 -9.18 -12.33
C VAL A 12 3.01 -9.25 -12.71
N ALA A 13 3.37 -8.99 -13.97
CA ALA A 13 4.75 -9.00 -14.42
C ALA A 13 5.62 -7.96 -13.70
N ILE A 14 5.10 -6.76 -13.47
CA ILE A 14 5.77 -5.69 -12.69
C ILE A 14 5.93 -6.12 -11.23
N GLY A 15 4.89 -6.69 -10.62
CA GLY A 15 4.97 -7.19 -9.25
C GLY A 15 6.02 -8.30 -9.10
N VAL A 16 5.99 -9.29 -9.99
CA VAL A 16 6.95 -10.41 -9.99
C VAL A 16 8.37 -9.91 -10.22
N SER A 17 8.60 -8.99 -11.16
CA SER A 17 9.95 -8.47 -11.41
C SER A 17 10.51 -7.69 -10.22
N LEU A 18 9.68 -6.88 -9.55
CA LEU A 18 10.06 -6.20 -8.31
C LEU A 18 10.45 -7.19 -7.22
N LEU A 19 9.65 -8.25 -7.01
CA LEU A 19 9.94 -9.27 -6.00
C LEU A 19 11.22 -10.06 -6.31
N ILE A 20 11.46 -10.40 -7.57
CA ILE A 20 12.70 -11.07 -7.99
C ILE A 20 13.90 -10.18 -7.72
N VAL A 21 13.85 -8.90 -8.13
CA VAL A 21 14.95 -7.95 -7.92
C VAL A 21 15.24 -7.77 -6.43
N LEU A 22 14.21 -7.57 -5.61
CA LEU A 22 14.33 -7.47 -4.16
C LEU A 22 14.98 -8.72 -3.57
N THR A 23 14.53 -9.91 -3.99
CA THR A 23 15.07 -11.18 -3.50
C THR A 23 16.56 -11.30 -3.83
N VAL A 24 16.95 -11.03 -5.07
CA VAL A 24 18.35 -11.12 -5.51
C VAL A 24 19.22 -10.12 -4.75
N VAL A 25 18.76 -8.88 -4.57
CA VAL A 25 19.51 -7.85 -3.84
C VAL A 25 19.65 -8.20 -2.36
N VAL A 26 18.58 -8.60 -1.69
CA VAL A 26 18.59 -8.94 -0.25
C VAL A 26 19.43 -10.19 0.00
N SER A 27 19.20 -11.28 -0.74
CA SER A 27 20.00 -12.49 -0.60
C SER A 27 21.47 -12.26 -1.00
N GLY A 28 21.71 -11.51 -2.07
CA GLY A 28 23.06 -11.16 -2.52
C GLY A 28 23.83 -10.33 -1.49
N THR A 29 23.17 -9.34 -0.88
CA THR A 29 23.77 -8.54 0.21
C THR A 29 24.00 -9.37 1.47
N LEU A 30 23.03 -10.20 1.89
CA LEU A 30 23.19 -11.09 3.06
C LEU A 30 24.36 -12.07 2.93
N LEU A 31 24.57 -12.63 1.74
CA LEU A 31 25.66 -13.58 1.47
C LEU A 31 26.99 -12.88 1.16
N GLY A 32 26.93 -11.73 0.49
CA GLY A 32 28.09 -11.09 -0.13
C GLY A 32 28.69 -9.90 0.63
N TRP A 33 28.00 -9.33 1.64
CA TRP A 33 28.49 -8.12 2.31
C TRP A 33 29.87 -8.28 2.96
N ARG A 34 30.21 -9.50 3.42
CA ARG A 34 31.51 -9.83 4.00
C ARG A 34 32.67 -9.81 2.98
N LEU A 35 32.36 -9.89 1.69
CA LEU A 35 33.34 -9.83 0.62
C LEU A 35 33.70 -8.39 0.23
N LEU A 36 32.94 -7.40 0.72
CA LEU A 36 33.20 -5.98 0.48
C LEU A 36 34.19 -5.46 1.54
N PRO A 37 35.41 -5.05 1.16
CA PRO A 37 36.39 -4.55 2.11
C PRO A 37 36.07 -3.12 2.57
N GLY A 38 36.43 -2.82 3.82
CA GLY A 38 36.38 -1.47 4.40
C GLY A 38 34.97 -0.98 4.76
N MET A 39 34.81 0.34 4.77
CA MET A 39 33.59 1.04 5.23
C MET A 39 32.32 0.59 4.50
N LEU A 40 32.41 0.27 3.20
CA LEU A 40 31.26 -0.15 2.41
C LEU A 40 30.67 -1.48 2.90
N GLY A 41 31.51 -2.46 3.24
CA GLY A 41 31.05 -3.74 3.78
C GLY A 41 30.39 -3.59 5.14
N GLU A 42 30.99 -2.79 6.02
CA GLU A 42 30.44 -2.49 7.35
C GLU A 42 29.10 -1.75 7.27
N TRP A 43 29.01 -0.75 6.39
CA TRP A 43 27.78 0.01 6.17
C TRP A 43 26.65 -0.87 5.61
N VAL A 44 26.93 -1.66 4.57
CA VAL A 44 25.94 -2.60 3.99
C VAL A 44 25.52 -3.64 5.03
N GLY A 45 26.47 -4.21 5.78
CA GLY A 45 26.21 -5.16 6.86
C GLY A 45 25.33 -4.58 7.96
N THR A 46 25.56 -3.32 8.34
CA THR A 46 24.75 -2.61 9.33
C THR A 46 23.33 -2.36 8.81
N MET A 47 23.20 -1.88 7.58
CA MET A 47 21.89 -1.58 6.98
C MET A 47 21.03 -2.84 6.79
N ILE A 48 21.63 -3.95 6.32
CA ILE A 48 20.90 -5.21 6.18
C ILE A 48 20.55 -5.80 7.55
N GLY A 49 21.42 -5.63 8.56
CA GLY A 49 21.12 -5.98 9.95
C GLY A 49 19.92 -5.22 10.49
N ILE A 50 19.85 -3.90 10.24
CA ILE A 50 18.70 -3.07 10.63
C ILE A 50 17.43 -3.52 9.89
N ALA A 51 17.50 -3.68 8.57
CA ALA A 51 16.35 -4.03 7.74
C ALA A 51 15.76 -5.42 8.05
N THR A 52 16.58 -6.35 8.54
CA THR A 52 16.16 -7.70 8.91
C THR A 52 15.73 -7.83 10.38
N THR A 53 15.76 -6.74 11.16
CA THR A 53 15.30 -6.79 12.54
C THR A 53 13.79 -7.09 12.61
N PRO A 54 13.34 -7.84 13.65
CA PRO A 54 11.95 -8.24 13.79
C PRO A 54 10.99 -7.05 13.87
N PHE A 55 11.45 -5.89 14.37
CA PHE A 55 10.65 -4.68 14.46
C PHE A 55 10.20 -4.16 13.09
N PHE A 56 11.09 -4.10 12.08
CA PHE A 56 10.70 -3.64 10.74
C PHE A 56 9.73 -4.61 10.07
N MET A 57 9.90 -5.91 10.29
CA MET A 57 8.98 -6.93 9.79
C MET A 57 7.58 -6.77 10.41
N GLU A 58 7.50 -6.67 11.74
CA GLU A 58 6.26 -6.47 12.47
C GLU A 58 5.57 -5.15 12.09
N ALA A 59 6.33 -4.05 12.02
CA ALA A 59 5.82 -2.75 11.61
C ALA A 59 5.27 -2.78 10.17
N SER A 60 5.92 -3.51 9.26
CA SER A 60 5.44 -3.68 7.88
C SER A 60 4.08 -4.39 7.85
N PHE A 61 3.89 -5.44 8.64
CA PHE A 61 2.60 -6.13 8.74
C PHE A 61 1.52 -5.26 9.36
N ALA A 62 1.84 -4.46 10.38
CA ALA A 62 0.91 -3.51 10.97
C ALA A 62 0.45 -2.45 9.95
N ILE A 63 1.38 -1.87 9.18
CA ILE A 63 1.08 -0.90 8.12
C ILE A 63 0.23 -1.55 7.01
N LEU A 64 0.60 -2.74 6.55
CA LEU A 64 -0.16 -3.47 5.53
C LEU A 64 -1.59 -3.80 6.02
N GLY A 65 -1.74 -4.20 7.28
CA GLY A 65 -3.04 -4.41 7.91
C GLY A 65 -3.89 -3.13 7.91
N LEU A 66 -3.31 -2.01 8.32
CA LEU A 66 -3.98 -0.70 8.30
C LEU A 66 -4.40 -0.29 6.89
N ILE A 67 -3.51 -0.40 5.91
CA ILE A 67 -3.81 -0.09 4.49
C ILE A 67 -4.94 -0.99 3.99
N THR A 68 -4.94 -2.27 4.35
CA THR A 68 -5.97 -3.22 3.95
C THR A 68 -7.34 -2.82 4.50
N VAL A 69 -7.43 -2.50 5.79
CA VAL A 69 -8.68 -2.05 6.43
C VAL A 69 -9.20 -0.77 5.76
N ILE A 70 -8.33 0.23 5.57
CA ILE A 70 -8.71 1.50 4.93
C ILE A 70 -9.17 1.24 3.49
N SER A 71 -8.45 0.42 2.72
CA SER A 71 -8.77 0.12 1.33
C SER A 71 -10.11 -0.59 1.18
N ILE A 72 -10.40 -1.56 2.06
CA ILE A 72 -11.70 -2.24 2.09
C ILE A 72 -12.81 -1.27 2.45
N ASN A 73 -12.59 -0.41 3.45
CA ASN A 73 -13.59 0.58 3.87
C ASN A 73 -13.90 1.58 2.76
N LEU A 74 -12.86 2.10 2.09
CA LEU A 74 -12.99 2.98 0.92
C LEU A 74 -13.73 2.28 -0.23
N TRP A 75 -13.38 1.03 -0.53
CA TRP A 75 -14.06 0.25 -1.56
C TRP A 75 -15.55 0.06 -1.25
N ARG A 76 -15.87 -0.19 0.03
CA ARG A 76 -17.25 -0.31 0.49
C ARG A 76 -18.00 1.00 0.35
N GLN A 77 -17.42 2.12 0.80
CA GLN A 77 -18.02 3.45 0.68
C GLN A 77 -18.31 3.81 -0.79
N HIS A 78 -17.41 3.48 -1.72
CA HIS A 78 -17.63 3.71 -3.15
C HIS A 78 -18.74 2.85 -3.75
N LYS A 79 -18.97 1.65 -3.20
CA LYS A 79 -19.96 0.70 -3.72
C LYS A 79 -21.35 0.92 -3.12
N ASP A 80 -21.41 1.09 -1.81
CA ASP A 80 -22.66 1.18 -1.04
C ASP A 80 -23.18 2.64 -1.00
N GLY A 81 -22.36 3.60 -1.44
CA GLY A 81 -22.66 5.02 -1.34
C GLY A 81 -22.37 5.56 0.06
N ASP A 82 -22.24 6.88 0.18
CA ASP A 82 -22.14 7.50 1.49
C ASP A 82 -23.49 7.32 2.20
N GLU A 83 -23.51 6.48 3.24
CA GLU A 83 -24.63 6.39 4.19
C GLU A 83 -24.67 7.62 5.11
N PHE A 84 -24.11 8.75 4.66
CA PHE A 84 -24.46 10.05 5.20
C PHE A 84 -25.90 10.31 4.78
N VAL A 85 -26.80 10.03 5.71
CA VAL A 85 -28.17 10.54 5.77
C VAL A 85 -28.22 11.84 4.98
N TYR A 86 -28.87 11.81 3.82
CA TYR A 86 -29.32 13.04 3.21
C TYR A 86 -30.14 13.72 4.31
N LEU A 87 -29.64 14.82 4.86
CA LEU A 87 -30.51 15.81 5.47
C LEU A 87 -31.40 16.23 4.31
N GLU A 88 -32.47 15.47 4.14
CA GLU A 88 -33.62 15.81 3.34
C GLU A 88 -33.83 17.28 3.69
N GLN A 89 -33.56 18.16 2.73
CA GLN A 89 -33.99 19.55 2.84
C GLN A 89 -35.47 19.41 3.10
N VAL A 90 -35.86 19.57 4.36
CA VAL A 90 -37.16 19.14 4.85
C VAL A 90 -38.15 19.99 4.10
N ALA A 91 -38.72 19.48 3.00
CA ALA A 91 -39.85 20.07 2.31
C ALA A 91 -41.10 19.85 3.18
N GLY A 92 -41.03 20.30 4.43
CA GLY A 92 -42.13 20.42 5.35
C GLY A 92 -42.73 21.82 5.24
N PRO A 93 -43.99 22.01 5.64
CA PRO A 93 -44.62 23.32 5.63
C PRO A 93 -43.88 24.24 6.60
N GLY A 94 -42.99 25.10 6.07
CA GLY A 94 -42.15 26.01 6.87
C GLY A 94 -40.76 26.35 6.32
N VAL A 95 -40.35 25.87 5.15
CA VAL A 95 -39.01 26.17 4.58
C VAL A 95 -38.91 27.64 4.14
N PRO A 96 -37.92 28.42 4.62
CA PRO A 96 -37.70 29.77 4.13
C PRO A 96 -37.23 29.75 2.66
N ALA A 97 -37.88 30.54 1.82
CA ALA A 97 -37.75 30.55 0.36
C ALA A 97 -36.37 30.99 -0.21
N ASN A 98 -35.38 31.23 0.64
CA ASN A 98 -34.09 31.84 0.26
C ASN A 98 -32.91 30.90 0.53
N LEU A 99 -33.04 29.63 0.15
CA LEU A 99 -31.87 28.75 0.08
C LEU A 99 -31.27 28.87 -1.33
N PRO A 100 -29.95 29.13 -1.47
CA PRO A 100 -29.30 29.10 -2.77
C PRO A 100 -29.34 27.68 -3.33
N GLU A 101 -29.60 27.57 -4.63
CA GLU A 101 -29.66 26.31 -5.39
C GLU A 101 -28.39 25.46 -5.24
#